data_AF-A0AAU4TF70-F1
#
_entry.id   AF-A0AAU4TF70-F1
#
_cell.length_a   1.000
_cell.length_b   1.000
_cell.length_c   1.000
_cell.angle_alpha   90.00
_cell.angle_beta   90.00
_cell.angle_gamma   90.00
#
_symmetry.space_group_name_H-M   'P 1'
#
loop_
_entity.id
_entity.type
_entity.pdbx_description
1 polymer ?
#
loop_
_entity_poly.entity_id
_entity_poly.type
_entity_poly.pdbx_seq_one_letter_code
_entity_poly.pdbx_strand_id
1 'polypeptide(L)'
;MAATTAEKIRSRLQVRRALPAPEQRRAIREAAGLTQKELADAVGVSRQAVTQWETGARSVPRGKLLDRYVEALETLKAETAEVAAKAA
;
A
#
# COMPACT_ATOMS: atom_id res chain seq x y z
N MET A 1 12.19 22.71 -14.30
CA MET A 1 13.00 21.74 -15.06
C MET A 1 12.31 20.39 -15.01
N ALA A 2 12.13 19.71 -16.15
CA ALA A 2 11.49 18.38 -16.18
C ALA A 2 12.43 17.34 -15.57
N ALA A 3 11.92 16.50 -14.66
CA ALA A 3 12.70 15.40 -14.07
C ALA A 3 13.30 14.51 -15.16
N THR A 4 14.59 14.23 -15.03
CA THR A 4 15.36 13.38 -15.93
C THR A 4 14.81 11.95 -15.95
N THR A 5 15.07 11.21 -17.02
CA THR A 5 14.67 9.79 -17.14
C THR A 5 15.24 8.95 -15.99
N ALA A 6 16.48 9.23 -15.56
CA ALA A 6 17.12 8.53 -14.45
C ALA A 6 16.41 8.76 -13.11
N GLU A 7 15.97 9.99 -12.84
CA GLU A 7 15.20 10.32 -11.63
C GLU A 7 13.84 9.62 -11.60
N LYS A 8 13.15 9.57 -12.74
CA LYS A 8 11.88 8.85 -12.87
C LYS A 8 12.05 7.35 -12.59
N ILE A 9 13.10 6.73 -13.13
CA ILE A 9 13.42 5.32 -12.87
C ILE A 9 13.72 5.10 -11.38
N ARG A 10 14.57 5.94 -10.78
CA ARG A 10 14.93 5.86 -9.36
C ARG A 10 13.71 5.95 -8.45
N SER A 11 12.84 6.94 -8.70
CA SER A 11 11.59 7.13 -7.96
C SER A 11 10.69 5.89 -8.05
N ARG A 12 10.52 5.31 -9.25
CA ARG A 12 9.72 4.09 -9.43
C ARG A 12 10.28 2.87 -8.72
N LEU A 13 11.61 2.74 -8.65
CA LEU A 13 12.26 1.66 -7.91
C LEU A 13 12.12 1.84 -6.40
N GLN A 14 12.17 3.08 -5.88
CA GLN A 14 11.95 3.36 -4.46
C GLN A 14 10.56 2.95 -4.00
N VAL A 15 9.51 3.34 -4.73
CA VAL A 15 8.13 2.97 -4.39
C VAL A 15 7.96 1.44 -4.37
N ARG A 16 8.57 0.73 -5.33
CA ARG A 16 8.53 -0.74 -5.35
C ARG A 16 9.25 -1.38 -4.15
N ARG A 17 10.37 -0.80 -3.72
CA ARG A 17 11.12 -1.29 -2.56
C ARG A 17 10.41 -1.01 -1.23
N ALA A 18 9.63 0.07 -1.17
CA ALA A 18 8.84 0.42 0.01
C ALA A 18 7.64 -0.53 0.22
N LEU A 19 7.24 -1.29 -0.79
CA LEU A 19 6.07 -2.15 -0.69
C LEU A 19 6.40 -3.42 0.14
N PRO A 20 5.73 -3.63 1.28
CA PRO A 20 6.03 -4.75 2.17
C PRO A 20 5.58 -6.10 1.57
N ALA A 21 5.93 -7.20 2.22
CA ALA A 21 5.51 -8.54 1.80
C ALA A 21 3.97 -8.68 1.83
N PRO A 22 3.36 -9.54 1.00
CA PRO A 22 1.89 -9.68 0.94
C PRO A 22 1.22 -9.90 2.30
N GLU A 23 1.80 -10.74 3.15
CA GLU A 23 1.32 -11.02 4.52
C GLU A 23 1.37 -9.76 5.42
N GLN A 24 2.41 -8.96 5.30
CA GLN A 24 2.53 -7.70 6.04
C GLN A 24 1.49 -6.68 5.60
N ARG A 25 1.15 -6.62 4.31
CA ARG A 25 0.07 -5.74 3.80
C ARG A 25 -1.26 -6.09 4.45
N ARG A 26 -1.55 -7.38 4.52
CA ARG A 26 -2.75 -7.91 5.19
C ARG A 26 -2.75 -7.53 6.68
N ALA A 27 -1.62 -7.73 7.36
CA ALA A 27 -1.49 -7.40 8.78
C ALA A 27 -1.71 -5.91 9.06
N ILE A 28 -1.17 -5.02 8.22
CA ILE A 28 -1.37 -3.57 8.32
C ILE A 28 -2.86 -3.23 8.20
N ARG A 29 -3.54 -3.79 7.20
CA ARG A 29 -4.98 -3.58 7.01
C ARG A 29 -5.79 -4.06 8.21
N GLU A 30 -5.50 -5.26 8.69
CA GLU A 30 -6.22 -5.88 9.82
C GLU A 30 -5.98 -5.12 11.13
N ALA A 31 -4.77 -4.65 11.37
CA ALA A 31 -4.45 -3.80 12.52
C ALA A 31 -5.23 -2.48 12.50
N ALA A 32 -5.52 -1.95 11.30
CA ALA A 32 -6.35 -0.77 11.13
C ALA A 32 -7.87 -1.05 11.18
N GLY A 33 -8.29 -2.30 11.38
CA GLY A 33 -9.71 -2.68 11.45
C GLY A 33 -10.47 -2.61 10.13
N LEU A 34 -9.77 -2.43 9.00
CA LEU A 34 -10.40 -2.29 7.69
C LEU A 34 -10.63 -3.65 7.04
N THR A 35 -11.74 -3.79 6.34
CA THR A 35 -11.99 -4.90 5.42
C THR A 35 -11.23 -4.70 4.10
N GLN A 36 -11.04 -5.79 3.35
CA GLN A 36 -10.46 -5.70 1.99
C GLN A 36 -11.30 -4.82 1.06
N LYS A 37 -12.62 -4.72 1.29
CA LYS A 37 -13.52 -3.90 0.48
C LYS A 37 -13.30 -2.41 0.75
N GLU A 38 -13.21 -2.01 2.01
CA GLU A 38 -12.99 -0.59 2.35
C GLU A 38 -11.64 -0.10 1.86
N LEU A 39 -10.58 -0.91 1.98
CA LEU A 39 -9.28 -0.60 1.39
C LEU A 39 -9.36 -0.50 -0.14
N ALA A 40 -10.11 -1.39 -0.78
CA ALA A 40 -10.30 -1.36 -2.23
C ALA A 40 -11.04 -0.10 -2.69
N ASP A 41 -12.10 0.27 -1.98
CA ASP A 41 -12.91 1.46 -2.26
C ASP A 41 -12.07 2.74 -2.09
N ALA A 42 -11.22 2.83 -1.05
CA ALA A 42 -10.31 3.94 -0.84
C ALA A 42 -9.23 4.08 -1.94
N VAL A 43 -8.69 2.95 -2.42
CA VAL A 43 -7.65 2.94 -3.47
C VAL A 43 -8.25 3.08 -4.88
N GLY A 44 -9.55 2.81 -5.03
CA GLY A 44 -10.29 2.84 -6.30
C GLY A 44 -10.10 1.59 -7.14
N VAL A 45 -10.10 0.41 -6.50
CA VAL A 45 -9.97 -0.90 -7.16
C VAL A 45 -11.04 -1.89 -6.69
N SER A 46 -11.09 -3.08 -7.29
CA SER A 46 -11.98 -4.13 -6.81
C SER A 46 -11.43 -4.81 -5.55
N ARG A 47 -12.31 -5.33 -4.69
CA ARG A 47 -11.93 -6.18 -3.54
C ARG A 47 -11.01 -7.33 -3.98
N GLN A 48 -11.31 -7.95 -5.12
CA GLN A 48 -10.51 -9.06 -5.66
C GLN A 48 -9.07 -8.65 -6.01
N ALA A 49 -8.85 -7.40 -6.43
CA ALA A 49 -7.50 -6.88 -6.65
C ALA A 49 -6.71 -6.84 -5.33
N VAL A 50 -7.33 -6.34 -4.25
CA VAL A 50 -6.71 -6.34 -2.91
C VAL A 50 -6.41 -7.77 -2.46
N THR A 51 -7.34 -8.71 -2.63
CA THR A 51 -7.08 -10.13 -2.31
C THR A 51 -5.86 -10.65 -3.06
N GLN A 52 -5.72 -10.40 -4.37
CA GLN A 52 -4.57 -10.85 -5.17
C GLN A 52 -3.24 -10.22 -4.70
N TRP A 53 -3.27 -9.00 -4.19
CA TRP A 53 -2.07 -8.30 -3.70
C TRP A 53 -1.65 -8.75 -2.31
N GLU A 54 -2.60 -9.15 -1.45
CA GLU A 54 -2.36 -9.69 -0.11
C GLU A 54 -1.98 -11.17 -0.12
N THR A 55 -2.42 -11.94 -1.13
CA THR A 55 -2.05 -13.36 -1.27
C THR A 55 -0.81 -13.58 -2.13
N GLY A 56 -0.31 -12.54 -2.80
CA GLY A 56 0.80 -12.66 -3.75
C GLY A 56 0.43 -13.38 -5.06
N ALA A 57 -0.85 -13.70 -5.28
CA ALA A 57 -1.32 -14.42 -6.46
C ALA A 57 -1.15 -13.65 -7.78
N ARG A 58 -0.98 -12.32 -7.73
CA ARG A 58 -0.70 -11.48 -8.90
C ARG A 58 0.45 -10.52 -8.66
N SER A 59 1.16 -10.21 -9.74
CA SER A 59 2.11 -9.10 -9.77
C SER A 59 1.47 -7.81 -9.26
N VAL A 60 2.14 -7.18 -8.31
CA VAL A 60 1.83 -5.90 -7.67
C VAL A 60 1.31 -4.80 -8.62
N PRO A 61 0.49 -3.86 -8.10
CA PRO A 61 -0.01 -2.74 -8.88
C PRO A 61 1.14 -1.96 -9.55
N ARG A 62 0.84 -1.29 -10.67
CA ARG A 62 1.82 -0.55 -11.47
C ARG A 62 1.43 0.92 -11.58
N GLY A 63 2.42 1.77 -11.81
CA GLY A 63 2.21 3.20 -12.04
C GLY A 63 1.48 3.87 -10.88
N LYS A 64 0.50 4.72 -11.19
CA LYS A 64 -0.26 5.50 -10.20
C LYS A 64 -1.00 4.64 -9.17
N LEU A 65 -1.40 3.42 -9.52
CA LEU A 65 -2.05 2.52 -8.55
C LEU A 65 -1.07 2.04 -7.48
N LEU A 66 0.20 1.81 -7.85
CA LEU A 66 1.21 1.44 -6.87
C LEU A 66 1.42 2.58 -5.87
N ASP A 67 1.51 3.80 -6.38
CA ASP A 67 1.73 5.00 -5.57
C ASP A 67 0.59 5.14 -4.54
N ARG A 68 -0.68 5.09 -4.97
CA ARG A 68 -1.86 5.14 -4.08
C ARG A 68 -1.92 4.01 -3.07
N TYR A 69 -1.55 2.80 -3.48
CA TYR A 69 -1.60 1.65 -2.60
C TYR A 69 -0.52 1.69 -1.52
N VAL A 70 0.71 2.13 -1.88
CA VAL A 70 1.78 2.36 -0.90
C VAL A 70 1.40 3.48 0.06
N GLU A 71 0.86 4.59 -0.45
CA GLU A 71 0.36 5.69 0.38
C GLU A 71 -0.71 5.21 1.38
N ALA A 72 -1.71 4.45 0.91
CA ALA A 72 -2.73 3.88 1.79
C ALA A 72 -2.11 3.01 2.90
N LEU A 73 -1.16 2.12 2.58
CA LEU A 73 -0.53 1.26 3.58
C LEU A 73 0.30 2.05 4.60
N GLU A 74 1.03 3.09 4.18
CA GLU A 74 1.79 3.94 5.10
C GLU A 74 0.86 4.75 6.02
N THR A 75 -0.25 5.28 5.50
CA THR A 75 -1.26 5.95 6.33
C THR A 75 -1.84 4.99 7.38
N LEU A 76 -2.21 3.77 6.99
CA LEU A 76 -2.73 2.78 7.95
C LEU A 76 -1.71 2.42 9.03
N LYS A 77 -0.42 2.30 8.66
CA LYS A 77 0.66 2.08 9.65
C LYS A 77 0.80 3.25 10.62
N ALA A 78 0.73 4.48 10.12
CA ALA A 78 0.83 5.67 10.95
C ALA A 78 -0.35 5.76 11.95
N GLU A 79 -1.58 5.58 11.46
CA GLU A 79 -2.78 5.63 12.30
C GLU A 79 -2.79 4.51 13.36
N THR A 80 -2.41 3.29 12.99
CA THR A 80 -2.33 2.17 13.95
C THR A 80 -1.23 2.38 14.99
N ALA A 81 -0.08 2.93 14.59
CA ALA A 81 1.00 3.27 15.51
C ALA A 81 0.60 4.41 16.47
N GLU A 82 -0.13 5.43 15.99
CA GLU A 82 -0.63 6.51 16.83
C GLU A 82 -1.67 6.04 17.85
N VAL A 83 -2.59 5.17 17.45
CA VAL A 83 -3.57 4.56 18.36
C VAL A 83 -2.87 3.71 19.41
N ALA A 84 -1.86 2.91 19.01
CA ALA A 84 -1.05 2.13 19.94
C ALA A 84 -0.26 3.01 20.92
N ALA A 85 0.29 4.15 20.45
CA ALA A 85 1.04 5.09 21.29
C ALA A 85 0.15 5.87 22.27
N LYS A 86 -1.12 6.14 21.91
CA LYS A 86 -2.09 6.81 22.82
C LYS A 86 -2.70 5.85 23.85
N ALA A 87 -2.62 4.54 23.63
CA ALA A 87 -3.13 3.51 24.52
C ALA A 87 -2.08 2.98 25.54
N ALA A 88 -0.83 3.43 25.45
CA ALA A 88 0.29 3.09 26.33
C ALA A 88 0.61 4.24 27.31
#